data_AF-A0AB33ZTE1-F1
#
_entry.id   AF-A0AB33ZTE1-F1
#
_cell.length_a   1.000
_cell.length_b   1.000
_cell.length_c   1.000
_cell.angle_alpha   90.00
_cell.angle_beta   90.00
_cell.angle_gamma   90.00
#
_symmetry.space_group_name_H-M   'P 1'
#
loop_
_entity.id
_entity.type
_entity.pdbx_description
1 polymer ?
#
loop_
_entity_poly.entity_id
_entity_poly.type
_entity_poly.pdbx_seq_one_letter_code
_entity_poly.pdbx_strand_id
1 'polypeptide(L)'
;MIREESFIKAWENRRLVGGAIKAAGVRRDYQDYADLFQDGVLIYARMIEEGSGRDIDKLAFKKVLCHTLDELRKVQRREEKNQEIDNAKDFSRVEVDWDSLVVLKDEVKKLNKIERLLFFEHLLAQKEISGLVERAGCSRRTLQRVKKDLLLKLRKTL
;
A
#
# COMPACT_ATOMS: atom_id res chain seq x y z
N MET A 1 -38.15 -5.70 8.37
CA MET A 1 -38.16 -6.55 7.16
C MET A 1 -38.61 -5.65 6.02
N ILE A 2 -37.86 -5.60 4.91
CA ILE A 2 -38.20 -4.75 3.75
C ILE A 2 -39.38 -5.39 3.02
N ARG A 3 -40.40 -4.60 2.69
CA ARG A 3 -41.56 -5.00 1.89
C ARG A 3 -41.12 -5.34 0.47
N GLU A 4 -41.75 -6.36 -0.08
CA GLU A 4 -41.47 -6.86 -1.43
C GLU A 4 -41.57 -5.76 -2.50
N GLU A 5 -42.60 -4.92 -2.43
CA GLU A 5 -42.80 -3.81 -3.38
C GLU A 5 -41.62 -2.83 -3.43
N SER A 6 -41.06 -2.50 -2.27
CA SER A 6 -39.93 -1.57 -2.16
C SER A 6 -38.64 -2.20 -2.70
N PHE A 7 -38.45 -3.49 -2.45
CA PHE A 7 -37.34 -4.24 -3.02
C PHE A 7 -37.42 -4.33 -4.54
N ILE A 8 -38.60 -4.65 -5.10
CA ILE A 8 -38.83 -4.70 -6.55
C ILE A 8 -38.53 -3.35 -7.19
N LYS A 9 -39.05 -2.24 -6.63
CA LYS A 9 -38.75 -0.88 -7.13
C LYS A 9 -37.26 -0.56 -7.12
N ALA A 10 -36.55 -0.91 -6.06
CA ALA A 10 -35.10 -0.73 -5.98
C ALA A 10 -34.35 -1.58 -7.03
N TRP A 11 -34.81 -2.81 -7.29
CA TRP A 11 -34.24 -3.72 -8.27
C TRP A 11 -34.49 -3.29 -9.72
N GLU A 12 -35.65 -2.71 -10.00
CA GLU A 12 -35.97 -2.12 -11.31
C GLU A 12 -35.04 -0.94 -11.61
N ASN A 13 -34.77 -0.08 -10.62
CA ASN A 13 -33.82 1.03 -10.71
C ASN A 13 -32.40 0.66 -10.21
N ARG A 14 -31.99 -0.60 -10.37
CA ARG A 14 -30.66 -1.09 -9.96
C ARG A 14 -29.47 -0.39 -10.64
N ARG A 15 -29.71 0.35 -11.72
CA ARG A 15 -28.67 1.18 -12.37
C ARG A 15 -28.17 2.29 -11.44
N LEU A 16 -29.02 2.81 -10.55
CA LEU A 16 -28.66 3.79 -9.53
C LEU A 16 -27.61 3.21 -8.57
N VAL A 17 -27.87 2.00 -8.06
CA VAL A 17 -26.95 1.27 -7.18
C VAL A 17 -25.63 0.96 -7.89
N GLY A 18 -25.69 0.40 -9.10
CA GLY A 18 -24.50 0.11 -9.89
C GLY A 18 -23.69 1.37 -10.22
N GLY A 19 -24.36 2.50 -10.44
CA GLY A 19 -23.73 3.80 -10.64
C GLY A 19 -23.01 4.32 -9.41
N ALA A 20 -23.62 4.17 -8.23
CA ALA A 20 -23.02 4.57 -6.95
C ALA A 20 -21.78 3.72 -6.63
N ILE A 21 -21.85 2.41 -6.81
CA ILE A 21 -20.71 1.49 -6.61
C ILE A 21 -19.58 1.80 -7.59
N LYS A 22 -19.92 2.08 -8.87
CA LYS A 22 -18.94 2.52 -9.86
C LYS A 22 -18.29 3.85 -9.47
N ALA A 23 -19.05 4.79 -8.90
CA ALA A 23 -18.52 6.07 -8.42
C ALA A 23 -17.57 5.91 -7.21
N ALA A 24 -17.73 4.84 -6.43
CA ALA A 24 -16.77 4.46 -5.38
C ALA A 24 -15.47 3.85 -5.94
N GLY A 25 -15.33 3.70 -7.26
CA GLY A 25 -14.16 3.11 -7.91
C GLY A 25 -14.22 1.59 -8.08
N VAL A 26 -15.34 0.95 -7.73
CA VAL A 26 -15.49 -0.51 -7.80
C VAL A 26 -16.03 -0.93 -9.16
N ARG A 27 -15.30 -1.82 -9.84
CA ARG A 27 -15.71 -2.44 -11.11
C ARG A 27 -16.38 -3.80 -10.87
N ARG A 28 -17.07 -4.31 -11.90
CA ARG A 28 -17.84 -5.57 -11.81
C ARG A 28 -16.99 -6.84 -11.62
N ASP A 29 -15.72 -6.76 -11.96
CA ASP A 29 -14.71 -7.80 -11.78
C ASP A 29 -14.13 -7.84 -10.35
N TYR A 30 -14.52 -6.90 -9.49
CA TYR A 30 -14.17 -6.95 -8.07
C TYR A 30 -14.83 -8.16 -7.42
N GLN A 31 -14.05 -8.93 -6.66
CA GLN A 31 -14.48 -10.21 -6.07
C GLN A 31 -15.76 -10.08 -5.22
N ASP A 32 -15.91 -8.98 -4.48
CA ASP A 32 -17.03 -8.74 -3.57
C ASP A 32 -18.10 -7.81 -4.20
N TYR A 33 -18.09 -7.64 -5.53
CA TYR A 33 -19.04 -6.75 -6.21
C TYR A 33 -20.50 -7.15 -5.99
N ALA A 34 -20.79 -8.46 -6.05
CA ALA A 34 -22.14 -8.98 -5.90
C ALA A 34 -22.73 -8.64 -4.53
N ASP A 35 -21.92 -8.77 -3.48
CA ASP A 35 -22.31 -8.47 -2.11
C ASP A 35 -22.57 -6.97 -1.93
N LEU A 36 -21.64 -6.12 -2.39
CA LEU A 36 -21.81 -4.66 -2.38
C LEU A 36 -23.07 -4.22 -3.15
N PHE A 37 -23.36 -4.89 -4.26
CA PHE A 37 -24.55 -4.61 -5.06
C PHE A 37 -25.84 -5.00 -4.34
N GLN A 38 -25.86 -6.19 -3.73
CA GLN A 38 -26.99 -6.64 -2.92
C GLN A 38 -27.26 -5.70 -1.74
N ASP A 39 -26.22 -5.33 -0.99
CA ASP A 39 -26.33 -4.37 0.11
C ASP A 39 -26.82 -3.00 -0.37
N GLY A 40 -26.31 -2.53 -1.51
CA GLY A 40 -26.77 -1.29 -2.13
C GLY A 40 -28.25 -1.31 -2.50
N VAL A 41 -28.76 -2.43 -3.03
CA VAL A 41 -30.20 -2.62 -3.32
C VAL A 41 -31.01 -2.60 -2.03
N LEU A 42 -30.56 -3.27 -0.97
CA LEU A 42 -31.27 -3.28 0.31
C LEU A 42 -31.31 -1.90 0.97
N ILE A 43 -30.21 -1.14 0.89
CA ILE A 43 -30.16 0.24 1.37
C ILE A 43 -31.16 1.11 0.60
N TYR A 44 -31.19 0.98 -0.73
CA TYR A 44 -32.11 1.76 -1.55
C TYR A 44 -33.58 1.38 -1.29
N ALA A 45 -33.89 0.09 -1.22
CA ALA A 45 -35.24 -0.38 -0.91
C ALA A 45 -35.72 0.15 0.45
N ARG A 46 -34.86 0.15 1.47
CA ARG A 46 -35.18 0.75 2.77
C ARG A 46 -35.42 2.26 2.68
N MET A 47 -34.62 2.98 1.88
CA MET A 47 -34.80 4.42 1.66
C MET A 47 -36.14 4.75 0.97
N ILE A 48 -36.63 3.86 0.10
CA ILE A 48 -37.95 3.99 -0.54
C ILE A 48 -39.08 3.82 0.50
N GLU A 49 -38.91 2.92 1.47
CA GLU A 49 -39.91 2.72 2.55
C GLU A 49 -39.95 3.88 3.54
N GLU A 50 -38.78 4.38 3.91
CA GLU A 50 -38.63 5.43 4.93
C GLU A 50 -38.88 6.84 4.36
N GLY A 51 -38.74 7.02 3.04
CA GLY A 51 -38.79 8.32 2.38
C GLY A 51 -40.16 8.64 1.77
N SER A 52 -40.59 9.89 1.91
CA SER A 52 -41.82 10.42 1.28
C SER A 52 -41.57 11.62 0.33
N GLY A 53 -40.33 11.81 -0.14
CA GLY A 53 -39.91 13.03 -0.86
C GLY A 53 -39.47 12.83 -2.31
N ARG A 54 -39.40 13.92 -3.08
CA ARG A 54 -39.00 13.97 -4.50
C ARG A 54 -37.53 13.64 -4.80
N ASP A 55 -36.67 13.47 -3.77
CA ASP A 55 -35.20 13.33 -3.92
C ASP A 55 -34.62 12.02 -3.34
N ILE A 56 -35.45 11.00 -3.12
CA ILE A 56 -35.03 9.72 -2.52
C ILE A 56 -33.87 9.10 -3.30
N ASP A 57 -33.91 9.13 -4.63
CA ASP A 57 -32.87 8.56 -5.50
C ASP A 57 -31.51 9.21 -5.28
N LYS A 58 -31.46 10.55 -5.19
CA LYS A 58 -30.21 11.29 -4.96
C LYS A 58 -29.64 10.99 -3.58
N LEU A 59 -30.49 10.87 -2.58
CA LEU A 59 -30.08 10.50 -1.22
C LEU A 59 -29.61 9.05 -1.14
N ALA A 60 -30.33 8.14 -1.78
CA ALA A 60 -29.98 6.72 -1.88
C ALA A 60 -28.63 6.54 -2.58
N PHE A 61 -28.40 7.25 -3.69
CA PHE A 61 -27.12 7.23 -4.40
C PHE A 61 -25.96 7.60 -3.47
N LYS A 62 -26.09 8.72 -2.73
CA LYS A 62 -25.07 9.15 -1.77
C LYS A 62 -24.89 8.12 -0.65
N LYS A 63 -25.98 7.55 -0.13
CA LYS A 63 -25.93 6.57 0.97
C LYS A 63 -25.24 5.27 0.55
N VAL A 64 -25.55 4.76 -0.65
CA VAL A 64 -24.87 3.58 -1.23
C VAL A 64 -23.40 3.87 -1.50
N LEU A 65 -23.06 5.04 -2.04
CA LEU A 65 -21.67 5.46 -2.25
C LEU A 65 -20.87 5.49 -0.94
N CYS A 66 -21.39 6.16 0.09
CA CYS A 66 -20.75 6.22 1.40
C CYS A 66 -20.58 4.82 2.02
N HIS A 67 -21.63 4.00 1.98
CA HIS A 67 -21.58 2.63 2.48
C HIS A 67 -20.49 1.81 1.76
N THR A 68 -20.43 1.89 0.43
CA THR A 68 -19.41 1.19 -0.37
C THR A 68 -18.00 1.64 0.04
N LEU A 69 -17.76 2.95 0.18
CA LEU A 69 -16.47 3.48 0.63
C LEU A 69 -16.11 3.00 2.04
N ASP A 70 -17.09 2.91 2.94
CA ASP A 70 -16.86 2.44 4.31
C ASP A 70 -16.51 0.95 4.36
N GLU A 71 -17.15 0.11 3.53
CA GLU A 71 -16.77 -1.31 3.40
C GLU A 71 -15.35 -1.46 2.84
N LEU A 72 -14.99 -0.70 1.80
CA LEU A 72 -13.62 -0.70 1.26
C LEU A 72 -12.60 -0.27 2.32
N ARG A 73 -12.89 0.75 3.14
CA ARG A 73 -12.03 1.16 4.26
C ARG A 73 -11.90 0.08 5.33
N LYS A 74 -12.94 -0.75 5.56
CA LYS A 74 -12.85 -1.89 6.48
C LYS A 74 -11.98 -3.01 5.91
N VAL A 75 -12.07 -3.27 4.60
CA VAL A 75 -11.19 -4.23 3.91
C VAL A 75 -9.74 -3.74 4.00
N GLN A 76 -9.47 -2.50 3.61
CA GLN A 76 -8.13 -1.91 3.68
C GLN A 76 -7.52 -2.01 5.09
N ARG A 77 -8.26 -1.62 6.13
CA ARG A 77 -7.77 -1.72 7.53
C ARG A 77 -7.46 -3.16 7.96
N ARG A 78 -8.22 -4.15 7.46
CA ARG A 78 -7.95 -5.56 7.73
C ARG A 78 -6.69 -6.03 7.01
N GLU A 79 -6.50 -5.61 5.75
CA GLU A 79 -5.31 -5.93 4.97
C GLU A 79 -4.04 -5.30 5.56
N GLU A 80 -4.09 -4.01 5.94
CA GLU A 80 -2.97 -3.31 6.60
C GLU A 80 -2.55 -4.03 7.89
N LYS A 81 -3.52 -4.38 8.74
CA LYS A 81 -3.26 -5.15 9.97
C LYS A 81 -2.64 -6.53 9.67
N ASN A 82 -3.10 -7.20 8.62
CA ASN A 82 -2.55 -8.50 8.24
C ASN A 82 -1.12 -8.36 7.68
N GLN A 83 -0.84 -7.31 6.90
CA GLN A 83 0.50 -7.01 6.40
C GLN A 83 1.49 -6.72 7.53
N GLU A 84 1.09 -6.00 8.59
CA GLU A 84 1.92 -5.79 9.78
C GLU A 84 2.33 -7.13 10.43
N ILE A 85 1.41 -8.09 10.49
CA ILE A 85 1.65 -9.43 11.04
C ILE A 85 2.58 -10.24 10.14
N ASP A 86 2.39 -10.18 8.82
CA ASP A 86 3.22 -10.94 7.87
C ASP A 86 4.64 -10.36 7.76
N ASN A 87 4.79 -9.03 7.75
CA ASN A 87 6.11 -8.38 7.80
C ASN A 87 6.88 -8.75 9.08
N ALA A 88 6.20 -8.88 10.22
CA ALA A 88 6.84 -9.33 11.46
C ALA A 88 7.36 -10.78 11.37
N LYS A 89 6.73 -11.63 10.55
CA LYS A 89 7.20 -12.99 10.28
C LYS A 89 8.38 -13.02 9.29
N ASP A 90 8.44 -12.10 8.33
CA ASP A 90 9.54 -12.07 7.36
C ASP A 90 10.91 -11.69 7.98
N PHE A 91 10.94 -10.93 9.08
CA PHE A 91 12.19 -10.72 9.84
C PHE A 91 12.77 -12.02 10.42
N SER A 92 11.94 -13.04 10.65
CA SER A 92 12.40 -14.37 11.11
C SER A 92 12.90 -15.28 9.98
N ARG A 93 12.72 -14.88 8.71
CA ARG A 93 13.02 -15.68 7.52
C ARG A 93 14.21 -15.20 6.70
N VAL A 94 14.85 -14.09 7.07
CA VAL A 94 16.16 -13.78 6.50
C VAL A 94 17.15 -14.76 7.12
N GLU A 95 17.36 -15.90 6.44
CA GLU A 95 18.56 -16.72 6.67
C GLU A 95 19.75 -15.81 6.44
N VAL A 96 20.29 -15.29 7.55
CA VAL A 96 21.52 -14.52 7.53
C VAL A 96 22.60 -15.51 7.15
N ASP A 97 23.13 -15.36 5.94
CA ASP A 97 24.31 -16.09 5.52
C ASP A 97 25.52 -15.58 6.34
N TRP A 98 25.80 -16.31 7.41
CA TRP A 98 26.87 -16.01 8.35
C TRP A 98 28.24 -16.04 7.67
N ASP A 99 28.43 -16.86 6.63
CA ASP A 99 29.69 -16.93 5.89
C ASP A 99 29.91 -15.65 5.07
N SER A 100 28.85 -15.15 4.42
CA SER A 100 28.87 -13.84 3.77
C SER A 100 29.21 -12.69 4.73
N LEU A 101 28.74 -12.74 5.98
CA LEU A 101 29.09 -11.72 6.99
C LEU A 101 30.56 -11.79 7.43
N VAL A 102 31.15 -12.97 7.52
CA VAL A 102 32.58 -13.15 7.83
C VAL A 102 33.44 -12.59 6.69
N VAL A 103 33.08 -12.92 5.44
CA VAL A 103 33.75 -12.39 4.25
C VAL A 103 33.64 -10.86 4.19
N LEU A 104 32.46 -10.31 4.47
CA LEU A 104 32.24 -8.86 4.51
C LEU A 104 33.12 -8.17 5.56
N LYS A 105 33.26 -8.76 6.76
CA LYS A 105 34.11 -8.23 7.83
C LYS A 105 35.57 -8.09 7.39
N ASP A 106 36.08 -9.05 6.64
CA ASP A 106 37.46 -9.01 6.15
C ASP A 106 37.65 -8.08 4.95
N GLU A 107 36.66 -7.97 4.06
CA GLU A 107 36.67 -6.98 2.98
C GLU A 107 36.61 -5.55 3.50
N VAL A 108 35.83 -5.28 4.54
CA VAL A 108 35.74 -3.95 5.17
C VAL A 108 37.07 -3.49 5.77
N LYS A 109 37.98 -4.42 6.12
CA LYS A 109 39.34 -4.06 6.57
C LYS A 109 40.24 -3.63 5.41
N LYS A 110 39.98 -4.10 4.19
CA LYS A 110 40.76 -3.77 2.97
C LYS A 110 40.34 -2.44 2.35
N LEU A 111 39.17 -1.92 2.73
CA LEU A 111 38.65 -0.65 2.24
C LEU A 111 39.51 0.54 2.68
N ASN A 112 39.72 1.49 1.78
CA ASN A 112 40.39 2.75 2.10
C ASN A 112 39.50 3.66 2.99
N LYS A 113 40.08 4.74 3.52
CA LYS A 113 39.37 5.63 4.47
C LYS A 113 38.07 6.21 3.90
N ILE A 114 38.04 6.55 2.60
CA ILE A 114 36.88 7.14 1.92
C ILE A 114 35.82 6.06 1.64
N GLU A 115 36.25 4.88 1.20
CA GLU A 115 35.40 3.71 0.99
C GLU A 115 34.74 3.26 2.30
N ARG A 116 35.49 3.22 3.41
CA ARG A 116 34.93 2.92 4.74
C ARG A 116 33.90 3.95 5.17
N LEU A 117 34.20 5.24 4.97
CA LEU A 117 33.26 6.31 5.30
C LEU A 117 31.97 6.17 4.49
N LEU A 118 32.06 5.91 3.17
CA LEU A 118 30.88 5.65 2.34
C LEU A 118 30.15 4.36 2.75
N PHE A 119 30.87 3.31 3.10
CA PHE A 119 30.27 2.05 3.52
C PHE A 119 29.44 2.22 4.80
N PHE A 120 30.02 2.78 5.87
CA PHE A 120 29.33 2.92 7.14
C PHE A 120 28.30 4.06 7.14
N GLU A 121 28.65 5.24 6.64
CA GLU A 121 27.79 6.42 6.78
C GLU A 121 26.71 6.48 5.70
N HIS A 122 27.05 6.11 4.45
CA HIS A 122 26.10 6.19 3.35
C HIS A 122 25.33 4.88 3.12
N LEU A 123 26.01 3.72 3.06
CA LEU A 123 25.34 2.45 2.75
C LEU A 123 24.62 1.84 3.96
N LEU A 124 25.22 1.86 5.15
CA LEU A 124 24.61 1.31 6.36
C LEU A 124 23.72 2.33 7.08
N ALA A 125 24.23 3.54 7.35
CA ALA A 125 23.50 4.57 8.10
C ALA A 125 22.61 5.48 7.24
N GLN A 126 22.53 5.24 5.92
CA GLN A 126 21.64 5.95 4.98
C GLN A 126 21.80 7.49 4.96
N LYS A 127 22.96 8.02 5.33
CA LYS A 127 23.23 9.47 5.26
C LYS A 127 23.42 9.92 3.81
N GLU A 128 23.07 11.17 3.53
CA GLU A 128 23.22 11.71 2.18
C GLU A 128 24.68 11.94 1.78
N ILE A 129 25.01 11.66 0.52
CA ILE A 129 26.35 11.90 -0.05
C ILE A 129 26.73 13.38 0.03
N SER A 130 25.75 14.29 -0.10
CA SER A 130 25.89 15.75 0.05
C SER A 130 26.57 16.12 1.37
N GLY A 131 26.12 15.52 2.47
CA GLY A 131 26.66 15.78 3.81
C GLY A 131 28.01 15.11 4.10
N LEU A 132 28.48 14.24 3.21
CA LEU A 132 29.77 13.54 3.35
C LEU A 132 30.92 14.21 2.60
N VAL A 133 30.62 15.18 1.73
CA VAL A 133 31.61 15.92 0.91
C VAL A 133 32.63 16.63 1.80
N GLU A 134 32.17 17.33 2.84
CA GLU A 134 33.04 18.07 3.77
C GLU A 134 33.94 17.13 4.59
N ARG A 135 33.36 16.05 5.12
CA ARG A 135 34.09 15.04 5.91
C ARG A 135 35.07 14.22 5.08
N ALA A 136 34.78 13.98 3.81
CA ALA A 136 35.65 13.23 2.92
C ALA A 136 36.74 14.11 2.25
N GLY A 137 36.62 15.44 2.33
CA GLY A 137 37.56 16.38 1.70
C GLY A 137 37.63 16.25 0.17
N CYS A 138 36.59 15.68 -0.46
CA CYS A 138 36.59 15.32 -1.88
C CYS A 138 35.33 15.81 -2.58
N SER A 139 35.40 16.06 -3.89
CA SER A 139 34.23 16.45 -4.68
C SER A 139 33.13 15.37 -4.68
N ARG A 140 31.86 15.80 -4.77
CA ARG A 140 30.69 14.90 -4.88
C ARG A 140 30.83 13.90 -6.04
N ARG A 141 31.41 14.33 -7.17
CA ARG A 141 31.64 13.47 -8.35
C ARG A 141 32.63 12.35 -8.04
N THR A 142 33.69 12.67 -7.28
CA THR A 142 34.67 11.68 -6.82
C THR A 142 34.01 10.67 -5.87
N LEU A 143 33.21 11.13 -4.91
CA LEU A 143 32.49 10.25 -3.98
C LEU A 143 31.50 9.31 -4.68
N GLN A 144 30.77 9.79 -5.70
CA GLN A 144 29.90 8.91 -6.47
C GLN A 144 30.67 7.86 -7.27
N ARG A 145 31.84 8.21 -7.81
CA ARG A 145 32.71 7.24 -8.48
C ARG A 145 33.20 6.17 -7.50
N VAL A 146 33.71 6.59 -6.34
CA VAL A 146 34.16 5.68 -5.29
C VAL A 146 33.02 4.80 -4.77
N LYS A 147 31.79 5.33 -4.64
CA LYS A 147 30.60 4.53 -4.30
C LYS A 147 30.36 3.43 -5.35
N LYS A 148 30.41 3.77 -6.63
CA LYS A 148 30.23 2.81 -7.72
C LYS A 148 31.29 1.72 -7.67
N ASP A 149 32.56 2.10 -7.49
CA ASP A 149 33.69 1.17 -7.41
C ASP A 149 33.58 0.26 -6.17
N LEU A 150 33.16 0.82 -5.03
CA LEU A 150 32.90 0.07 -3.79
C LEU A 150 31.80 -0.98 -3.98
N LEU A 151 30.67 -0.62 -4.59
CA LEU A 151 29.58 -1.57 -4.85
C LEU A 151 30.01 -2.69 -5.81
N LEU A 152 30.83 -2.38 -6.81
CA LEU A 152 31.39 -3.38 -7.72
C LEU A 152 32.37 -4.33 -7.01
N LYS A 153 33.16 -3.84 -6.06
CA LYS A 153 34.03 -4.67 -5.23
C LYS A 153 33.21 -5.61 -4.35
N LEU A 154 32.23 -5.08 -3.61
CA LEU A 154 31.40 -5.86 -2.72
C LEU A 154 30.61 -6.96 -3.46
N ARG A 155 30.09 -6.66 -4.65
CA ARG A 155 29.36 -7.63 -5.49
C ARG A 155 30.24 -8.74 -6.09
N LYS A 156 31.55 -8.55 -6.13
CA LYS A 156 32.47 -9.62 -6.58
C LYS A 156 32.85 -10.57 -5.45
N THR A 157 32.73 -10.11 -4.20
CA THR A 157 33.21 -10.83 -3.03
C THR A 157 32.10 -11.46 -2.21
N LEU A 158 30.89 -10.92 -2.28
CA LEU A 158 29.63 -11.48 -1.81
C LEU A 158 28.87 -12.11 -2.98
#